data_AF-A0A486VUM8-F1
#
_entry.id   AF-A0A486VUM8-F1
#
_cell.length_a   1.000
_cell.length_b   1.000
_cell.length_c   1.000
_cell.angle_alpha   90.00
_cell.angle_beta   90.00
_cell.angle_gamma   90.00
#
_symmetry.space_group_name_H-M   'P 1'
#
loop_
_entity.id
_entity.type
_entity.pdbx_description
1 polymer ?
#
loop_
_entity_poly.entity_id
_entity_poly.type
_entity_poly.pdbx_seq_one_letter_code
_entity_poly.pdbx_strand_id
1 'polypeptide(L)'
;MLITTHTPFLISDSKPEKVLVFSKDKYSGAVTISIPKYNTLGASINKITMNTFGKRETIGGHAQAVLDDLRRRFNEGIEDKETLITEIDEQLGDSVEKVLLLKAIFDSDNPTNDEV
;
A
#
# COMPACT_ATOMS: atom_id res chain seq x y z
N MET A 1 -10.46 -29.96 7.25
CA MET A 1 -10.26 -28.65 7.94
C MET A 1 -10.83 -27.57 7.03
N LEU A 2 -11.62 -26.64 7.58
CA LEU A 2 -12.19 -25.49 6.87
C LEU A 2 -11.65 -24.23 7.52
N ILE A 3 -11.09 -23.32 6.73
CA ILE A 3 -10.57 -22.03 7.19
C ILE A 3 -11.34 -20.93 6.48
N THR A 4 -11.82 -19.94 7.22
CA THR A 4 -12.40 -18.70 6.67
C THR A 4 -11.41 -17.58 6.87
N THR A 5 -11.20 -16.77 5.83
CA THR A 5 -10.19 -15.70 5.90
C THR A 5 -10.44 -14.62 4.86
N HIS A 6 -10.01 -13.40 5.21
CA HIS A 6 -9.83 -12.30 4.26
C HIS A 6 -8.36 -12.12 3.85
N THR A 7 -7.45 -12.95 4.40
CA THR A 7 -6.02 -12.82 4.11
C THR A 7 -5.64 -13.50 2.78
N PRO A 8 -4.89 -12.82 1.91
CA PRO A 8 -4.42 -13.40 0.66
C PRO A 8 -3.34 -14.48 0.87
N PHE A 9 -2.66 -14.52 2.02
CA PHE A 9 -1.57 -15.48 2.29
C PHE A 9 -2.04 -16.93 2.30
N LEU A 10 -3.14 -17.23 3.00
CA LEU A 10 -3.70 -18.58 3.04
C LEU A 10 -4.28 -19.01 1.68
N ILE A 11 -4.83 -18.05 0.94
CA ILE A 11 -5.29 -18.29 -0.43
C ILE A 11 -4.09 -18.64 -1.33
N SER A 12 -2.94 -17.99 -1.14
CA SER A 12 -1.72 -18.23 -1.92
C SER A 12 -1.10 -19.61 -1.69
N ASP A 13 -1.43 -20.28 -0.59
CA ASP A 13 -0.95 -21.62 -0.26
C ASP A 13 -1.95 -22.73 -0.67
N SER A 14 -3.07 -22.36 -1.30
CA SER A 14 -4.13 -23.29 -1.67
C SER A 14 -4.28 -23.39 -3.19
N LYS A 15 -4.58 -24.59 -3.70
CA LYS A 15 -4.99 -24.76 -5.12
C LYS A 15 -6.38 -24.17 -5.37
N PRO A 16 -6.70 -23.69 -6.58
CA PRO A 16 -7.97 -23.02 -6.88
C PRO A 16 -9.20 -23.82 -6.48
N GLU A 17 -9.22 -25.12 -6.74
CA GLU A 17 -10.32 -26.04 -6.42
C GLU A 17 -10.57 -26.21 -4.91
N LYS A 18 -9.68 -25.69 -4.06
CA LYS A 18 -9.81 -25.66 -2.60
C LYS A 18 -10.21 -24.28 -2.06
N VAL A 19 -10.41 -23.29 -2.93
CA VAL A 19 -10.76 -21.92 -2.55
C VAL A 19 -12.19 -21.60 -3.01
N LEU A 20 -12.99 -21.09 -2.07
CA LEU A 20 -14.34 -20.59 -2.35
C LEU A 20 -14.40 -19.10 -2.02
N VAL A 21 -14.79 -18.28 -3.01
CA VAL A 21 -14.96 -16.83 -2.88
C VAL A 21 -16.44 -16.52 -2.71
N PHE A 22 -16.77 -15.87 -1.60
CA PHE A 22 -18.13 -15.44 -1.28
C PHE A 22 -18.27 -13.96 -1.58
N SER A 23 -19.28 -13.61 -2.37
CA SER A 23 -19.61 -12.23 -2.70
C SER A 23 -21.06 -11.95 -2.31
N LYS A 24 -21.29 -10.88 -1.55
CA LYS A 24 -22.63 -10.44 -1.16
C LYS A 24 -23.00 -9.19 -1.93
N ASP A 25 -24.10 -9.25 -2.68
CA ASP A 25 -24.68 -8.06 -3.27
C ASP A 25 -25.28 -7.17 -2.18
N LYS A 26 -24.91 -5.89 -2.16
CA LYS A 26 -25.31 -4.97 -1.08
C LYS A 26 -26.77 -4.54 -1.17
N TYR A 27 -27.38 -4.58 -2.36
CA TYR A 27 -28.74 -4.12 -2.58
C TYR A 27 -29.78 -5.22 -2.35
N SER A 28 -29.57 -6.39 -2.94
CA SER A 28 -30.47 -7.56 -2.81
C SER A 28 -30.16 -8.45 -1.61
N GLY A 29 -28.93 -8.35 -1.05
CA GLY A 29 -28.46 -9.26 -0.02
C GLY A 29 -28.09 -10.66 -0.51
N ALA A 30 -28.23 -10.94 -1.81
CA ALA A 30 -27.92 -12.23 -2.40
C ALA A 30 -26.42 -12.57 -2.25
N VAL A 31 -26.13 -13.81 -1.89
CA VAL A 31 -24.76 -14.33 -1.76
C VAL A 31 -24.47 -15.25 -2.94
N THR A 32 -23.35 -15.00 -3.62
CA THR A 32 -22.82 -15.87 -4.67
C THR A 32 -21.52 -16.51 -4.22
N ILE A 33 -21.31 -17.74 -4.66
CA ILE A 33 -20.11 -18.52 -4.38
C ILE A 33 -19.45 -18.85 -5.70
N SER A 34 -18.14 -18.62 -5.79
CA SER A 34 -17.37 -18.92 -6.99
C SER A 34 -16.00 -19.48 -6.65
N ILE A 35 -15.43 -20.22 -7.60
CA ILE A 35 -14.03 -20.66 -7.55
C ILE A 35 -13.20 -19.61 -8.31
N PRO A 36 -11.99 -19.24 -7.83
CA PRO A 36 -11.10 -18.33 -8.54
C PRO A 36 -10.79 -18.82 -9.96
N LYS A 37 -10.83 -17.92 -10.94
CA LYS A 37 -10.52 -18.21 -12.35
C LYS A 37 -9.01 -18.12 -12.68
N TYR A 38 -8.16 -18.14 -11.66
CA TYR A 38 -6.71 -18.04 -11.79
C TYR A 38 -6.03 -19.03 -10.84
N ASN A 39 -4.80 -19.44 -11.14
CA ASN A 39 -4.03 -20.28 -10.23
C ASN A 39 -3.71 -19.49 -8.95
N THR A 40 -4.22 -19.96 -7.81
CA THR A 40 -4.04 -19.34 -6.49
C THR A 40 -2.76 -19.82 -5.81
N LEU A 41 -2.33 -21.07 -6.05
CA LEU A 41 -1.13 -21.63 -5.42
C LEU A 41 0.11 -20.91 -5.95
N GLY A 42 0.85 -20.25 -5.05
CA GLY A 42 2.00 -19.42 -5.36
C GLY A 42 1.67 -18.08 -6.04
N ALA A 43 0.39 -17.69 -6.10
CA ALA A 43 0.02 -16.39 -6.65
C ALA A 43 0.52 -15.24 -5.77
N SER A 44 1.00 -14.17 -6.39
CA SER A 44 1.36 -12.96 -5.66
C SER A 44 0.16 -12.37 -4.93
N ILE A 45 0.42 -11.75 -3.79
CA ILE A 45 -0.60 -11.07 -2.97
C ILE A 45 -1.37 -10.06 -3.83
N ASN A 46 -0.67 -9.28 -4.63
CA ASN A 46 -1.28 -8.32 -5.56
C ASN A 46 -2.23 -8.98 -6.55
N LYS A 47 -1.87 -10.14 -7.12
CA LYS A 47 -2.74 -10.87 -8.05
C LYS A 47 -4.01 -11.36 -7.35
N ILE A 48 -3.90 -11.82 -6.10
CA ILE A 48 -5.04 -12.27 -5.31
C ILE A 48 -5.94 -11.08 -4.95
N THR A 49 -5.37 -10.00 -4.44
CA THR A 49 -6.14 -8.81 -4.03
C THR A 49 -6.87 -8.16 -5.19
N MET A 50 -6.24 -8.07 -6.36
CA MET A 50 -6.87 -7.53 -7.56
C MET A 50 -8.01 -8.41 -8.07
N ASN A 51 -7.79 -9.73 -8.20
CA ASN A 51 -8.75 -10.62 -8.86
C ASN A 51 -9.87 -11.13 -7.95
N THR A 52 -9.61 -11.27 -6.65
CA THR A 52 -10.59 -11.79 -5.68
C THR A 52 -11.30 -10.66 -4.93
N PHE A 53 -10.57 -9.62 -4.52
CA PHE A 53 -11.11 -8.54 -3.70
C PHE A 53 -11.36 -7.24 -4.48
N GLY A 54 -11.00 -7.19 -5.77
CA GLY A 54 -11.14 -5.98 -6.60
C GLY A 54 -10.25 -4.83 -6.14
N LYS A 55 -9.27 -5.08 -5.27
CA LYS A 55 -8.38 -4.07 -4.71
C LYS A 55 -7.22 -3.85 -5.66
N ARG A 56 -7.31 -2.76 -6.43
CA ARG A 56 -6.27 -2.36 -7.40
C ARG A 56 -5.22 -1.43 -6.82
N GLU A 57 -5.51 -0.84 -5.67
CA GLU A 57 -4.54 -0.07 -4.90
C GLU A 57 -3.42 -1.01 -4.45
N THR A 58 -2.20 -0.71 -4.88
CA THR A 58 -1.01 -1.43 -4.43
C THR A 58 -0.46 -0.74 -3.20
N ILE A 59 0.15 -1.50 -2.29
CA ILE A 59 0.80 -0.95 -1.09
C ILE A 59 1.82 0.12 -1.49
N GLY A 60 2.62 -0.15 -2.54
CA GLY A 60 3.59 0.80 -3.06
C GLY A 60 2.95 2.04 -3.70
N GLY A 61 1.86 1.89 -4.45
CA GLY A 61 1.15 3.03 -5.05
C GLY A 61 0.51 3.94 -4.01
N HIS A 62 -0.04 3.37 -2.94
CA HIS A 62 -0.57 4.15 -1.82
C HIS A 62 0.54 4.91 -1.08
N ALA A 63 1.64 4.23 -0.75
CA ALA A 63 2.79 4.87 -0.11
C ALA A 63 3.39 5.99 -1.00
N GLN A 64 3.45 5.78 -2.32
CA GLN A 64 3.92 6.80 -3.26
C GLN A 64 3.01 8.03 -3.26
N ALA A 65 1.70 7.85 -3.25
CA ALA A 65 0.75 8.97 -3.20
C ALA A 65 0.91 9.80 -1.91
N VAL A 66 1.15 9.14 -0.76
CA VAL A 66 1.45 9.81 0.51
C VAL A 66 2.77 10.59 0.42
N LEU A 67 3.83 9.96 -0.12
CA LEU A 67 5.12 10.62 -0.35
C LEU A 67 5.02 11.85 -1.26
N ASP A 68 4.24 11.77 -2.33
CA ASP A 68 4.05 12.86 -3.29
C ASP A 68 3.28 14.03 -2.66
N ASP A 69 2.30 13.75 -1.79
CA ASP A 69 1.57 14.75 -1.03
C ASP A 69 2.48 15.50 -0.04
N LEU A 70 3.28 14.76 0.74
CA LEU A 70 4.24 15.32 1.68
C LEU A 70 5.31 16.15 0.97
N ARG A 71 5.82 15.68 -0.18
CA ARG A 71 6.73 16.45 -1.04
C ARG A 71 6.10 17.75 -1.53
N ARG A 72 4.83 17.72 -1.94
CA ARG A 72 4.11 18.92 -2.38
C ARG A 72 3.99 19.93 -1.24
N ARG A 73 3.54 19.50 -0.05
CA ARG A 73 3.42 20.35 1.15
C ARG A 73 4.75 20.99 1.56
N PHE A 74 5.85 20.22 1.48
CA PHE A 74 7.19 20.74 1.70
C PHE A 74 7.59 21.82 0.69
N ASN A 75 7.41 21.56 -0.62
CA ASN A 75 7.77 22.51 -1.68
C ASN A 75 6.93 23.79 -1.66
N GLU A 76 5.67 23.69 -1.23
CA GLU A 76 4.76 24.83 -1.11
C GLU A 76 5.02 25.66 0.17
N GLY A 77 5.84 25.15 1.10
CA GLY A 77 6.18 25.84 2.36
C GLY A 77 4.98 26.06 3.29
N ILE A 78 3.94 25.23 3.15
CA ILE A 78 2.67 25.39 3.87
C ILE A 78 2.84 25.06 5.36
N GLU A 79 3.79 24.19 5.70
CA GLU A 79 3.96 23.63 7.03
C GLU A 79 5.39 23.70 7.55
N ASP A 80 5.49 23.68 8.87
CA ASP A 80 6.76 23.61 9.57
C ASP A 80 7.45 22.27 9.34
N LYS A 81 8.78 22.31 9.17
CA LYS A 81 9.59 21.15 8.79
C LYS A 81 9.58 20.05 9.84
N GLU A 82 9.58 20.38 11.14
CA GLU A 82 9.52 19.39 12.21
C GLU A 82 8.19 18.64 12.22
N THR A 83 7.10 19.34 11.87
CA THR A 83 5.78 18.72 11.72
C THR A 83 5.78 17.72 10.56
N LEU A 84 6.34 18.10 9.40
CA LEU A 84 6.46 17.22 8.24
C LEU A 84 7.36 16.01 8.52
N ILE A 85 8.50 16.19 9.20
CA ILE A 85 9.40 15.09 9.56
C ILE A 85 8.69 14.09 10.47
N THR A 86 7.97 14.58 11.48
CA THR A 86 7.21 13.72 12.40
C THR A 86 6.14 12.93 11.64
N GLU A 87 5.38 13.57 10.75
CA GLU A 87 4.35 12.90 9.96
C GLU A 87 4.93 11.86 8.99
N ILE A 88 6.08 12.16 8.36
CA ILE A 88 6.82 11.20 7.52
C ILE A 88 7.21 9.95 8.32
N ASP A 89 7.69 10.13 9.57
CA ASP A 89 8.09 9.01 10.42
C ASP A 89 6.92 8.16 10.91
N GLU A 90 5.77 8.78 11.20
CA GLU A 90 4.57 8.08 11.67
C GLU A 90 3.81 7.34 10.56
N GLN A 91 3.77 7.91 9.35
CA GLN A 91 2.94 7.35 8.25
C GLN A 91 3.69 6.38 7.33
N LEU A 92 5.02 6.50 7.22
CA LEU A 92 5.82 5.72 6.27
C LEU A 92 6.80 4.79 6.99
N GLY A 93 6.80 3.53 6.57
CA GLY A 93 7.82 2.56 6.99
C GLY A 93 9.20 2.89 6.42
N ASP A 94 10.20 2.13 6.85
CA ASP A 94 11.60 2.33 6.45
C ASP A 94 11.81 1.98 4.97
N SER A 95 11.72 3.00 4.12
CA SER A 95 11.96 2.91 2.68
C SER A 95 13.07 3.86 2.22
N VAL A 96 13.67 3.57 1.07
CA VAL A 96 14.69 4.44 0.46
C VAL A 96 14.09 5.80 0.11
N GLU A 97 12.85 5.81 -0.37
CA GLU A 97 12.13 7.01 -0.77
C GLU A 97 11.87 7.94 0.42
N LYS A 98 11.55 7.38 1.60
CA LYS A 98 11.42 8.12 2.86
C LYS A 98 12.75 8.79 3.24
N VAL A 99 13.85 8.04 3.22
CA VAL A 99 15.19 8.55 3.56
C VAL A 99 15.60 9.68 2.62
N LEU A 100 15.34 9.54 1.32
CA LEU A 100 15.64 10.59 0.33
C LEU A 100 14.82 11.86 0.57
N LEU A 101 13.55 11.74 0.98
CA LEU A 101 12.73 12.89 1.31
C LEU A 101 13.23 13.61 2.57
N LEU A 102 13.51 12.88 3.65
CA LEU A 102 14.07 13.44 4.88
C LEU A 102 15.38 14.17 4.60
N LYS A 103 16.28 13.56 3.81
CA LYS A 103 17.53 14.19 3.39
C LYS A 103 17.28 15.51 2.65
N ALA A 104 16.35 15.55 1.70
CA ALA A 104 16.03 16.78 0.97
C ALA A 104 15.51 17.90 1.90
N ILE A 105 14.75 17.54 2.94
CA ILE A 105 14.28 18.48 3.96
C ILE A 105 15.47 19.00 4.78
N PHE A 106 16.34 18.14 5.28
CA PHE A 106 17.51 18.55 6.07
C PHE A 106 18.55 19.36 5.28
N ASP A 107 18.81 18.98 4.02
CA ASP A 107 19.75 19.70 3.14
C ASP A 107 19.23 21.11 2.81
N SER A 108 17.90 21.33 2.84
CA SER A 108 17.31 22.67 2.70
C SER A 108 17.56 23.60 3.89
N ASP A 109 17.95 23.07 5.06
CA ASP A 109 18.35 23.87 6.24
C ASP A 109 19.84 24.23 6.24
N ASN A 110 20.65 23.50 5.47
CA ASN A 110 22.06 23.78 5.31
C ASN A 110 22.35 24.01 3.81
N PRO A 111 22.06 25.20 3.25
CA PRO A 111 22.70 25.57 2.00
C PRO A 111 24.19 25.50 2.27
N THR A 112 24.89 24.58 1.61
CA THR A 112 26.34 24.51 1.72
C THR A 112 26.89 25.90 1.41
N ASN A 113 27.63 26.45 2.38
CA ASN A 113 28.73 27.37 2.13
C ASN A 113 29.74 26.63 1.23
N ASP A 114 29.40 26.42 -0.03
CA ASP A 114 30.34 26.03 -1.08
C ASP A 114 30.94 27.30 -1.67
N GLU A 115 31.65 28.05 -0.82
CA GLU A 115 32.73 28.96 -1.21
C GLU A 115 33.93 28.58 -0.35
N VAL A 116 34.88 27.79 -0.87
CA VAL A 116 36.19 28.21 -1.43
C VAL A 116 36.91 27.02 -2.06
#